data_AF-C4JV76-F1
#
_entry.id   AF-C4JV76-F1
#
_cell.length_a   1.000
_cell.length_b   1.000
_cell.length_c   1.000
_cell.angle_alpha   90.00
_cell.angle_beta   90.00
_cell.angle_gamma   90.00
#
_symmetry.space_group_name_H-M   'P 1'
#
loop_
_entity.id
_entity.type
_entity.pdbx_description
1 polymer ?
#
loop_
_entity_poly.entity_id
_entity_poly.type
_entity_poly.pdbx_seq_one_letter_code
_entity_poly.pdbx_strand_id
1 'polypeptide(L)'
;MGLKMNLKLKKKKKKKKKKKKKIIRRHSVLNQQCKCLRMNQSKPFHTYMPERIIKWTIFKWLWHYDEAATEMRTNMYFQNSIALVSTLVKSPSFQKNLHIGMAEFVDNSRELWQSQAWGSSIKYSSGEFAYYLNGESIFPSDFVVYQCNTESCPCNTDLEHNDHMGRVQFVGQDKRLNAVVPNAIALQIQPVYQFSPTFYGGKLSKLNPAHSLNEVLAHENPGAIILADKVVSQVEVHLDYEFGIEN
;
A
#
# COMPACT_ATOMS: atom_id res chain seq x y z
N MET A 1 -43.39 -16.70 -47.63
CA MET A 1 -42.65 -16.93 -46.37
C MET A 1 -41.79 -15.74 -45.87
N GLY A 2 -41.88 -14.52 -46.44
CA GLY A 2 -40.98 -13.39 -46.09
C GLY A 2 -41.38 -12.49 -44.90
N LEU A 3 -42.62 -12.55 -44.41
CA LEU A 3 -43.10 -11.61 -43.37
C LEU A 3 -42.69 -11.99 -41.93
N LYS A 4 -42.41 -13.26 -41.64
CA LYS A 4 -42.04 -13.72 -40.28
C LYS A 4 -40.60 -13.38 -39.87
N MET A 5 -39.68 -13.19 -40.81
CA MET A 5 -38.28 -12.84 -40.49
C MET A 5 -38.12 -11.38 -39.99
N ASN A 6 -38.95 -10.46 -40.49
CA ASN A 6 -38.80 -9.04 -40.19
C ASN A 6 -39.19 -8.67 -38.74
N LEU A 7 -40.12 -9.43 -38.13
CA LEU A 7 -40.53 -9.23 -36.73
C LEU A 7 -39.48 -9.70 -35.70
N LYS A 8 -38.71 -10.77 -36.00
CA LYS A 8 -37.65 -11.26 -35.08
C LYS A 8 -36.49 -10.25 -34.97
N LEU A 9 -36.13 -9.59 -36.08
CA LEU A 9 -35.07 -8.56 -36.10
C LEU A 9 -35.45 -7.29 -35.32
N LYS A 10 -36.71 -6.82 -35.44
CA LYS A 10 -37.19 -5.66 -34.69
C LYS A 10 -37.23 -5.92 -33.17
N LYS A 11 -37.58 -7.13 -32.73
CA LYS A 11 -37.56 -7.51 -31.30
C LYS A 11 -36.13 -7.56 -30.71
N LYS A 12 -35.13 -8.05 -31.44
CA LYS A 12 -33.72 -8.05 -31.00
C LYS A 12 -33.15 -6.62 -30.84
N LYS A 13 -33.47 -5.70 -31.77
CA LYS A 13 -33.02 -4.29 -31.67
C LYS A 13 -33.63 -3.55 -30.46
N LYS A 14 -34.90 -3.79 -30.12
CA LYS A 14 -35.55 -3.22 -28.91
C LYS A 14 -34.92 -3.74 -27.60
N LYS A 15 -34.56 -5.03 -27.51
CA LYS A 15 -33.87 -5.60 -26.33
C LYS A 15 -32.47 -5.00 -26.10
N LYS A 16 -31.68 -4.78 -27.17
CA LYS A 16 -30.36 -4.12 -27.07
C LYS A 16 -30.46 -2.66 -26.60
N LYS A 17 -31.45 -1.88 -27.08
CA LYS A 17 -31.67 -0.48 -26.61
C LYS A 17 -32.06 -0.41 -25.12
N LYS A 18 -32.85 -1.36 -24.61
CA LYS A 18 -33.21 -1.42 -23.17
C LYS A 18 -32.00 -1.77 -22.28
N LYS A 19 -31.11 -2.69 -22.70
CA LYS A 19 -29.87 -2.99 -21.94
C LYS A 19 -28.93 -1.77 -21.87
N LYS A 20 -28.77 -1.02 -22.97
CA LYS A 20 -27.90 0.16 -23.00
C LYS A 20 -28.38 1.30 -22.09
N LYS A 21 -29.70 1.53 -22.00
CA LYS A 21 -30.28 2.52 -21.06
C LYS A 21 -30.14 2.12 -19.58
N LYS A 22 -30.09 0.81 -19.26
CA LYS A 22 -29.92 0.32 -17.88
C LYS A 22 -28.48 0.48 -17.37
N ILE A 23 -27.48 0.44 -18.26
CA ILE A 23 -26.06 0.66 -17.93
C ILE A 23 -25.78 2.14 -17.66
N ILE A 24 -26.35 3.05 -18.46
CA ILE A 24 -26.15 4.50 -18.29
C ILE A 24 -26.74 5.00 -16.95
N ARG A 25 -27.85 4.43 -16.47
CA ARG A 25 -28.43 4.80 -15.17
C ARG A 25 -27.63 4.30 -13.96
N ARG A 26 -26.76 3.29 -14.09
CA ARG A 26 -25.89 2.85 -12.99
C ARG A 26 -24.67 3.76 -12.80
N HIS A 27 -24.17 4.38 -13.88
CA HIS A 27 -23.06 5.34 -13.78
C HIS A 27 -23.47 6.70 -13.20
N SER A 28 -24.75 7.09 -13.26
CA SER A 28 -25.17 8.37 -12.66
C SER A 28 -25.40 8.31 -11.15
N VAL A 29 -25.54 7.11 -10.57
CA VAL A 29 -25.78 6.94 -9.12
C VAL A 29 -24.46 6.86 -8.33
N LEU A 30 -23.38 6.35 -8.94
CA LEU A 30 -22.06 6.32 -8.29
C LEU A 30 -21.38 7.69 -8.15
N ASN A 31 -21.78 8.69 -8.95
CA ASN A 31 -21.18 10.04 -8.89
C ASN A 31 -21.82 10.97 -7.84
N GLN A 32 -22.79 10.51 -7.06
CA GLN A 32 -23.42 11.30 -5.99
C GLN A 32 -22.92 10.99 -4.58
N GLN A 33 -22.04 9.98 -4.38
CA GLN A 33 -21.55 9.60 -3.05
C GLN A 33 -20.16 10.14 -2.66
N CYS A 34 -19.43 10.83 -3.54
CA CYS A 34 -18.10 11.39 -3.21
C CYS A 34 -18.13 12.88 -2.82
N LYS A 35 -19.06 13.30 -1.95
CA LYS A 35 -19.21 14.73 -1.58
C LYS A 35 -19.26 15.05 -0.09
N CYS A 36 -18.75 14.17 0.77
CA CYS A 36 -18.55 14.47 2.18
C CYS A 36 -17.14 14.04 2.59
N LEU A 37 -16.22 15.00 2.67
CA LEU A 37 -15.04 15.06 3.57
C LEU A 37 -14.26 16.34 3.19
N ARG A 38 -14.82 17.48 3.60
CA ARG A 38 -14.10 18.75 3.76
C ARG A 38 -14.30 19.18 5.21
N MET A 39 -13.22 19.75 5.75
CA MET A 39 -13.07 20.45 7.04
C MET A 39 -12.62 19.57 8.23
N ASN A 40 -11.35 19.69 8.59
CA ASN A 40 -10.96 20.57 9.70
C ASN A 40 -9.44 20.79 9.68
N GLN A 41 -9.04 21.99 9.23
CA GLN A 41 -7.72 22.55 9.49
C GLN A 41 -7.81 23.33 10.79
N SER A 42 -7.05 22.93 11.80
CA SER A 42 -6.81 23.75 12.98
C SER A 42 -5.42 23.47 13.55
N LYS A 43 -4.46 24.35 13.24
CA LYS A 43 -3.71 25.20 14.20
C LYS A 43 -2.34 25.59 13.61
N PRO A 44 -1.90 26.84 13.77
CA PRO A 44 -0.60 27.32 13.33
C PRO A 44 0.46 26.99 14.38
N PHE A 45 1.56 26.37 13.96
CA PHE A 45 2.78 26.31 14.78
C PHE A 45 3.54 27.62 14.60
N HIS A 46 3.58 28.40 15.68
CA HIS A 46 4.53 29.49 15.88
C HIS A 46 5.88 28.88 16.25
N THR A 47 6.88 29.04 15.39
CA THR A 47 8.29 28.93 15.79
C THR A 47 9.03 30.15 15.28
N TYR A 48 9.36 31.00 16.25
CA TYR A 48 10.34 32.08 16.19
C TYR A 48 11.67 31.55 15.64
N MET A 49 12.20 32.17 14.59
CA MET A 49 13.59 32.05 14.18
C MET A 49 14.17 33.47 14.04
N PRO A 50 15.27 33.80 14.72
CA PRO A 50 15.85 35.13 14.65
C PRO A 50 16.55 35.34 13.30
N GLU A 51 16.21 36.45 12.65
CA GLU A 51 16.85 36.95 11.43
C GLU A 51 18.35 37.18 11.67
N ARG A 52 19.20 36.29 11.13
CA ARG A 52 20.60 36.63 10.87
C ARG A 52 20.70 37.22 9.47
N ILE A 53 20.74 38.54 9.43
CA ILE A 53 21.10 39.35 8.27
C ILE A 53 22.55 39.00 7.88
N ILE A 54 22.72 38.10 6.92
CA ILE A 54 23.99 37.92 6.20
C ILE A 54 23.94 38.86 5.00
N LYS A 55 24.61 40.02 5.15
CA LYS A 55 24.93 40.91 4.04
C LYS A 55 25.78 40.14 3.03
N TRP A 56 25.18 39.73 1.92
CA TRP A 56 25.92 39.28 0.75
C TRP A 56 26.44 40.51 0.01
N THR A 57 27.69 40.85 0.27
CA THR A 57 28.47 41.78 -0.52
C THR A 57 28.54 41.24 -1.94
N ILE A 58 27.93 41.96 -2.88
CA ILE A 58 27.98 41.69 -4.32
C ILE A 58 29.44 41.88 -4.75
N PHE A 59 30.19 40.78 -4.82
CA PHE A 59 31.46 40.75 -5.52
C PHE A 59 31.17 40.79 -7.02
N LYS A 60 31.29 41.99 -7.57
CA LYS A 60 31.26 42.28 -9.00
C LYS A 60 32.50 41.66 -9.65
N TRP A 61 32.45 40.36 -9.91
CA TRP A 61 33.39 39.71 -10.82
C TRP A 61 33.10 40.23 -12.22
N LEU A 62 34.01 41.06 -12.74
CA LEU A 62 34.16 41.29 -14.16
C LEU A 62 34.49 39.95 -14.82
N TRP A 63 33.46 39.28 -15.34
CA TRP A 63 33.66 38.36 -16.45
C TRP A 63 33.83 39.22 -17.69
N HIS A 64 35.08 39.42 -18.12
CA HIS A 64 35.35 39.63 -19.54
C HIS A 64 34.93 38.34 -20.24
N TYR A 65 33.67 38.33 -20.72
CA TYR A 65 33.17 37.25 -21.55
C TYR A 65 33.73 37.48 -22.94
N ASP A 66 34.66 36.61 -23.32
CA ASP A 66 35.21 36.53 -24.66
C ASP A 66 34.08 36.33 -25.67
N GLU A 67 34.03 37.19 -26.68
CA GLU A 67 32.98 37.28 -27.71
C GLU A 67 33.21 36.24 -28.82
N ALA A 68 33.55 35.01 -28.43
CA ALA A 68 33.87 33.90 -29.34
C ALA A 68 33.23 32.55 -28.94
N ALA A 69 32.21 32.56 -28.06
CA ALA A 69 31.42 31.37 -27.70
C ALA A 69 30.05 31.34 -28.42
N THR A 70 30.03 31.73 -29.68
CA THR A 70 28.80 31.94 -30.46
C THR A 70 28.47 30.77 -31.39
N GLU A 71 28.64 29.49 -31.00
CA GLU A 71 28.09 28.42 -31.84
C GLU A 71 27.86 27.04 -31.23
N MET A 72 27.42 26.94 -29.97
CA MET A 72 26.68 25.75 -29.51
C MET A 72 25.62 26.11 -28.45
N ARG A 73 24.75 27.08 -28.76
CA ARG A 73 23.45 27.16 -28.09
C ARG A 73 22.48 26.22 -28.81
N THR A 74 22.77 24.93 -28.76
CA THR A 74 21.76 23.93 -29.12
C THR A 74 20.57 24.18 -28.20
N ASN A 75 19.40 24.42 -28.79
CA ASN A 75 18.15 24.53 -28.06
C ASN A 75 18.04 23.30 -27.15
N MET A 76 18.29 23.45 -25.86
CA MET A 76 17.94 22.44 -24.88
C MET A 76 16.43 22.39 -24.87
N TYR A 77 15.85 21.46 -25.62
CA TYR A 77 14.42 21.23 -25.65
C TYR A 77 14.00 20.83 -24.25
N PHE A 78 13.40 21.78 -23.51
CA PHE A 78 12.84 21.51 -22.20
C PHE A 78 11.66 20.57 -22.40
N GLN A 79 11.84 19.30 -22.03
CA GLN A 79 10.75 18.33 -22.09
C GLN A 79 9.81 18.60 -20.93
N ASN A 80 8.54 18.87 -21.23
CA ASN A 80 7.50 18.93 -20.20
C ASN A 80 7.23 17.51 -19.69
N SER A 81 7.90 17.13 -18.61
CA SER A 81 7.82 15.80 -18.00
C SER A 81 6.39 15.42 -17.62
N ILE A 82 5.57 16.38 -17.15
CA ILE A 82 4.17 16.16 -16.80
C ILE A 82 3.38 15.77 -18.05
N ALA A 83 3.56 16.49 -19.17
CA ALA A 83 2.87 16.20 -20.43
C ALA A 83 3.31 14.86 -21.02
N LEU A 84 4.62 14.55 -20.96
CA LEU A 84 5.17 13.28 -21.43
C LEU A 84 4.61 12.10 -20.63
N VAL A 85 4.75 12.13 -19.29
CA VAL A 85 4.23 11.07 -18.40
C VAL A 85 2.72 10.94 -18.55
N SER A 86 1.98 12.06 -18.63
CA SER A 86 0.53 12.03 -18.84
C SER A 86 0.15 11.36 -20.17
N THR A 87 0.92 11.61 -21.23
CA THR A 87 0.67 11.01 -22.56
C THR A 87 1.01 9.52 -22.55
N LEU A 88 2.12 9.14 -21.90
CA LEU A 88 2.52 7.74 -21.72
C LEU A 88 1.46 6.96 -20.94
N VAL A 89 1.03 7.45 -19.78
CA VAL A 89 0.03 6.79 -18.92
C VAL A 89 -1.34 6.71 -19.59
N LYS A 90 -1.69 7.63 -20.51
CA LYS A 90 -2.93 7.59 -21.31
C LYS A 90 -2.84 6.71 -22.56
N SER A 91 -1.64 6.29 -22.96
CA SER A 91 -1.47 5.48 -24.16
C SER A 91 -2.06 4.08 -23.97
N PRO A 92 -2.97 3.62 -24.85
CA PRO A 92 -3.54 2.27 -24.75
C PRO A 92 -2.49 1.15 -24.85
N SER A 93 -1.42 1.36 -25.63
CA SER A 93 -0.34 0.38 -25.77
C SER A 93 0.48 0.26 -24.47
N PHE A 94 0.66 1.37 -23.75
CA PHE A 94 1.35 1.37 -22.46
C PHE A 94 0.47 0.76 -21.37
N GLN A 95 -0.79 1.17 -21.29
CA GLN A 95 -1.74 0.64 -20.30
C GLN A 95 -1.94 -0.88 -20.42
N LYS A 96 -1.89 -1.44 -21.63
CA LYS A 96 -2.02 -2.89 -21.84
C LYS A 96 -0.91 -3.70 -21.15
N ASN A 97 0.26 -3.10 -20.95
CA ASN A 97 1.42 -3.76 -20.35
C ASN A 97 1.63 -3.35 -18.88
N LEU A 98 0.79 -2.45 -18.35
CA LEU A 98 0.90 -2.02 -16.96
C LEU A 98 0.19 -3.05 -16.07
N HIS A 99 0.88 -3.55 -15.05
CA HIS A 99 0.24 -4.37 -14.03
C HIS A 99 -0.75 -3.55 -13.24
N ILE A 100 -1.99 -4.03 -13.16
CA ILE A 100 -3.06 -3.44 -12.35
C ILE A 100 -3.52 -4.53 -11.39
N GLY A 101 -3.27 -4.30 -10.11
CA GLY A 101 -3.74 -5.14 -9.02
C GLY A 101 -2.73 -5.27 -7.89
N MET A 102 -3.02 -6.23 -7.02
CA MET A 102 -2.16 -6.58 -5.88
C MET A 102 -0.82 -7.18 -6.29
N ALA A 103 0.10 -7.25 -5.33
CA ALA A 103 1.30 -8.06 -5.45
C ALA A 103 0.95 -9.55 -5.55
N GLU A 104 1.89 -10.37 -6.02
CA GLU A 104 1.71 -11.81 -6.14
C GLU A 104 2.79 -12.56 -5.36
N PHE A 105 2.39 -13.50 -4.50
CA PHE A 105 3.31 -14.53 -4.02
C PHE A 105 3.46 -15.59 -5.10
N VAL A 106 4.69 -15.81 -5.54
CA VAL A 106 5.05 -16.85 -6.51
C VAL A 106 6.33 -17.54 -6.06
N ASP A 107 6.52 -18.79 -6.48
CA ASP A 107 7.72 -19.56 -6.10
C ASP A 107 9.00 -19.02 -6.74
N ASN A 108 8.88 -18.42 -7.92
CA ASN A 108 10.00 -17.84 -8.67
C ASN A 108 9.60 -16.48 -9.22
N SER A 109 9.98 -15.39 -8.54
CA SER A 109 9.66 -14.04 -8.96
C SER A 109 10.40 -13.65 -10.24
N ARG A 110 9.68 -13.07 -11.20
CA ARG A 110 10.23 -12.58 -12.48
C ARG A 110 9.79 -11.15 -12.78
N GLU A 111 8.65 -10.75 -12.23
CA GLU A 111 8.02 -9.47 -12.51
C GLU A 111 8.08 -8.55 -11.27
N LEU A 112 7.97 -7.23 -11.49
CA LEU A 112 8.09 -6.26 -10.39
C LEU A 112 6.98 -6.43 -9.32
N TRP A 113 5.77 -6.80 -9.73
CA TRP A 113 4.66 -7.02 -8.81
C TRP A 113 4.77 -8.33 -8.01
N GLN A 114 5.75 -9.16 -8.32
CA GLN A 114 6.12 -10.35 -7.55
C GLN A 114 7.26 -10.07 -6.55
N SER A 115 7.77 -8.83 -6.52
CA SER A 115 8.86 -8.44 -5.62
C SER A 115 8.34 -8.00 -4.25
N GLN A 116 9.18 -8.20 -3.22
CA GLN A 116 8.88 -7.76 -1.86
C GLN A 116 8.50 -6.28 -1.80
N ALA A 117 9.23 -5.42 -2.54
CA ALA A 117 9.02 -3.98 -2.55
C ALA A 117 7.62 -3.57 -3.04
N TRP A 118 6.98 -4.40 -3.87
CA TRP A 118 5.63 -4.13 -4.35
C TRP A 118 4.58 -4.44 -3.28
N GLY A 119 4.64 -5.63 -2.69
CA GLY A 119 3.66 -6.05 -1.68
C GLY A 119 3.87 -5.42 -0.31
N SER A 120 5.04 -4.85 -0.04
CA SER A 120 5.32 -4.10 1.21
C SER A 120 4.93 -2.62 1.15
N SER A 121 4.29 -2.17 0.07
CA SER A 121 3.98 -0.75 -0.13
C SER A 121 2.55 -0.52 -0.61
N ILE A 122 1.82 0.32 0.13
CA ILE A 122 0.47 0.78 -0.23
C ILE A 122 0.46 1.44 -1.62
N LYS A 123 1.55 2.11 -2.01
CA LYS A 123 1.63 2.90 -3.25
C LYS A 123 1.54 2.06 -4.53
N TYR A 124 1.91 0.77 -4.48
CA TYR A 124 2.01 -0.06 -5.69
C TYR A 124 0.81 -1.01 -5.89
N SER A 125 -0.03 -1.18 -4.87
CA SER A 125 -1.20 -2.08 -4.85
C SER A 125 -2.34 -1.74 -5.85
N SER A 126 -2.19 -0.72 -6.69
CA SER A 126 -3.21 -0.26 -7.66
C SER A 126 -4.63 -0.01 -7.07
N GLY A 127 -4.74 0.16 -5.75
CA GLY A 127 -6.02 0.35 -5.06
C GLY A 127 -6.75 -0.94 -4.68
N GLU A 128 -6.13 -2.11 -4.86
CA GLU A 128 -6.62 -3.39 -4.37
C GLU A 128 -5.95 -3.73 -3.03
N PHE A 129 -6.75 -4.00 -2.01
CA PHE A 129 -6.27 -4.20 -0.64
C PHE A 129 -6.85 -5.48 -0.04
N ALA A 130 -6.18 -5.99 1.00
CA ALA A 130 -6.80 -6.90 1.95
C ALA A 130 -7.70 -6.10 2.90
N TYR A 131 -8.71 -6.74 3.47
CA TYR A 131 -9.66 -6.09 4.37
C TYR A 131 -9.87 -6.91 5.63
N TYR A 132 -10.00 -6.21 6.76
CA TYR A 132 -10.49 -6.78 8.01
C TYR A 132 -11.98 -7.13 7.88
N LEU A 133 -12.52 -7.93 8.82
CA LEU A 133 -13.94 -8.28 8.83
C LEU A 133 -14.88 -7.08 8.99
N ASN A 134 -14.39 -5.98 9.58
CA ASN A 134 -15.14 -4.72 9.70
C ASN A 134 -15.17 -3.89 8.39
N GLY A 135 -14.46 -4.33 7.34
CA GLY A 135 -14.36 -3.66 6.05
C GLY A 135 -13.26 -2.60 5.93
N GLU A 136 -12.47 -2.38 6.98
CA GLU A 136 -11.28 -1.51 6.91
C GLU A 136 -10.16 -2.20 6.14
N SER A 137 -9.32 -1.42 5.47
CA SER A 137 -8.19 -1.95 4.70
C SER A 137 -7.05 -2.37 5.63
N ILE A 138 -6.44 -3.51 5.33
CA ILE A 138 -5.19 -3.95 5.97
C ILE A 138 -4.03 -3.42 5.13
N PHE A 139 -3.09 -2.74 5.79
CA PHE A 139 -1.93 -2.16 5.14
C PHE A 139 -0.61 -2.80 5.58
N PRO A 140 0.42 -2.80 4.72
CA PRO A 140 1.78 -3.03 5.15
C PRO A 140 2.16 -2.11 6.32
N SER A 141 2.90 -2.65 7.27
CA SER A 141 3.27 -2.07 8.57
C SER A 141 2.18 -2.07 9.64
N ASP A 142 0.94 -2.45 9.34
CA ASP A 142 -0.07 -2.66 10.39
C ASP A 142 0.39 -3.75 11.36
N PHE A 143 0.16 -3.53 12.65
CA PHE A 143 0.25 -4.58 13.65
C PHE A 143 -1.13 -5.22 13.80
N VAL A 144 -1.18 -6.54 13.80
CA VAL A 144 -2.42 -7.30 13.79
C VAL A 144 -2.37 -8.49 14.74
N VAL A 145 -3.52 -8.84 15.27
CA VAL A 145 -3.80 -10.15 15.85
C VAL A 145 -4.26 -11.09 14.75
N TYR A 146 -3.76 -12.32 14.75
CA TYR A 146 -4.13 -13.30 13.72
C TYR A 146 -4.21 -14.73 14.25
N GLN A 147 -4.93 -15.58 13.52
CA GLN A 147 -4.96 -17.02 13.72
C GLN A 147 -3.87 -17.69 12.87
N CYS A 148 -3.05 -18.55 13.48
CA CYS A 148 -2.02 -19.26 12.73
C CYS A 148 -2.58 -20.48 11.98
N ASN A 149 -1.81 -21.01 11.02
CA ASN A 149 -2.22 -22.17 10.22
C ASN A 149 -2.12 -23.51 10.96
N THR A 150 -1.62 -23.53 12.20
CA THR A 150 -1.42 -24.76 12.98
C THR A 150 -2.71 -25.16 13.68
N GLU A 151 -3.35 -26.25 13.24
CA GLU A 151 -4.65 -26.69 13.77
C GLU A 151 -4.65 -26.96 15.29
N SER A 152 -3.52 -27.41 15.84
CA SER A 152 -3.37 -27.67 17.28
C SER A 152 -3.04 -26.43 18.11
N CYS A 153 -2.92 -25.25 17.49
CA CYS A 153 -2.60 -24.04 18.21
C CYS A 153 -3.82 -23.48 18.96
N PRO A 154 -3.69 -23.10 20.25
CA PRO A 154 -4.79 -22.55 21.04
C PRO A 154 -5.50 -21.34 20.41
N CYS A 155 -4.80 -20.53 19.62
CA CYS A 155 -5.39 -19.37 18.91
C CYS A 155 -6.54 -19.74 17.95
N ASN A 156 -6.63 -21.01 17.54
CA ASN A 156 -7.69 -21.50 16.66
C ASN A 156 -8.91 -22.00 17.44
N THR A 157 -8.77 -22.30 18.73
CA THR A 157 -9.85 -22.83 19.58
C THR A 157 -10.43 -21.78 20.51
N ASP A 158 -9.61 -20.86 20.99
CA ASP A 158 -10.02 -19.83 21.95
C ASP A 158 -9.73 -18.44 21.39
N LEU A 159 -10.80 -17.73 21.03
CA LEU A 159 -10.75 -16.38 20.49
C LEU A 159 -10.32 -15.34 21.54
N GLU A 160 -10.31 -15.70 22.83
CA GLU A 160 -9.77 -14.84 23.90
C GLU A 160 -8.25 -15.02 24.03
N HIS A 161 -7.70 -16.18 23.65
CA HIS A 161 -6.25 -16.44 23.61
C HIS A 161 -5.65 -16.01 22.26
N ASN A 162 -5.71 -14.70 22.02
CA ASN A 162 -5.15 -14.02 20.85
C ASN A 162 -3.63 -13.80 20.97
N ASP A 163 -2.89 -14.87 21.25
CA ASP A 163 -1.45 -14.81 21.57
C ASP A 163 -0.57 -14.46 20.36
N HIS A 164 -1.11 -14.54 19.15
CA HIS A 164 -0.38 -14.26 17.93
C HIS A 164 -0.60 -12.82 17.48
N MET A 165 0.43 -12.02 17.70
CA MET A 165 0.56 -10.69 17.14
C MET A 165 1.68 -10.66 16.10
N GLY A 166 1.56 -9.78 15.12
CA GLY A 166 2.63 -9.56 14.17
C GLY A 166 2.44 -8.31 13.34
N ARG A 167 3.50 -7.92 12.65
CA ARG A 167 3.53 -6.81 11.72
C ARG A 167 3.36 -7.31 10.29
N VAL A 168 2.41 -6.73 9.56
CA VAL A 168 2.21 -7.00 8.13
C VAL A 168 3.42 -6.50 7.35
N GLN A 169 4.15 -7.38 6.69
CA GLN A 169 5.29 -7.03 5.85
C GLN A 169 4.95 -6.99 4.36
N PHE A 170 4.00 -7.83 3.94
CA PHE A 170 3.62 -7.97 2.54
C PHE A 170 2.15 -8.36 2.44
N VAL A 171 1.44 -7.79 1.46
CA VAL A 171 0.06 -8.14 1.12
C VAL A 171 -0.02 -8.47 -0.37
N GLY A 172 -0.56 -9.64 -0.72
CA GLY A 172 -0.64 -10.09 -2.11
C GLY A 172 -1.53 -11.31 -2.34
N GLN A 173 -1.76 -11.66 -3.60
CA GLN A 173 -2.45 -12.88 -4.00
C GLN A 173 -1.49 -14.07 -3.96
N ASP A 174 -1.89 -15.16 -3.33
CA ASP A 174 -1.08 -16.37 -3.26
C ASP A 174 -1.21 -17.23 -4.51
N LYS A 175 -0.19 -17.19 -5.38
CA LYS A 175 -0.10 -17.94 -6.64
C LYS A 175 1.00 -19.00 -6.60
N ARG A 176 1.53 -19.30 -5.42
CA ARG A 176 2.51 -20.38 -5.23
C ARG A 176 1.85 -21.74 -5.46
N LEU A 177 2.65 -22.72 -5.87
CA LEU A 177 2.17 -24.09 -6.12
C LEU A 177 1.61 -24.77 -4.86
N ASN A 178 2.12 -24.40 -3.69
CA ASN A 178 1.72 -24.94 -2.39
C ASN A 178 0.84 -23.96 -1.57
N ALA A 179 0.16 -23.01 -2.24
CA ALA A 179 -0.78 -22.11 -1.57
C ALA A 179 -1.89 -22.90 -0.87
N VAL A 180 -2.24 -22.52 0.37
CA VAL A 180 -3.33 -23.15 1.14
C VAL A 180 -4.65 -23.00 0.38
N VAL A 181 -4.90 -21.80 -0.15
CA VAL A 181 -6.03 -21.50 -1.03
C VAL A 181 -5.50 -20.78 -2.27
N PRO A 182 -5.49 -21.43 -3.45
CA PRO A 182 -4.96 -20.81 -4.67
C PRO A 182 -5.67 -19.51 -5.03
N ASN A 183 -4.88 -18.47 -5.32
CA ASN A 183 -5.31 -17.10 -5.63
C ASN A 183 -6.03 -16.37 -4.48
N ALA A 184 -6.02 -16.88 -3.25
CA ALA A 184 -6.52 -16.14 -2.10
C ALA A 184 -5.58 -14.97 -1.76
N ILE A 185 -6.12 -13.95 -1.11
CA ILE A 185 -5.31 -12.86 -0.56
C ILE A 185 -4.62 -13.38 0.71
N ALA A 186 -3.29 -13.26 0.73
CA ALA A 186 -2.45 -13.67 1.82
C ALA A 186 -1.58 -12.50 2.29
N LEU A 187 -1.10 -12.61 3.53
CA LEU A 187 -0.23 -11.66 4.18
C LEU A 187 1.02 -12.38 4.68
N GLN A 188 2.17 -11.77 4.49
CA GLN A 188 3.39 -12.15 5.19
C GLN A 188 3.45 -11.36 6.50
N ILE A 189 3.43 -12.07 7.63
CA ILE A 189 3.39 -11.49 8.96
C ILE A 189 4.71 -11.74 9.68
N GLN A 190 5.41 -10.67 10.02
CA GLN A 190 6.54 -10.73 10.95
C GLN A 190 6.01 -10.93 12.37
N PRO A 191 6.32 -12.05 13.04
CA PRO A 191 5.85 -12.31 14.39
C PRO A 191 6.38 -11.25 15.35
N VAL A 192 5.53 -10.85 16.29
CA VAL A 192 5.85 -9.92 17.35
C VAL A 192 5.44 -10.57 18.66
N TYR A 193 6.34 -10.58 19.63
CA TYR A 193 6.12 -11.20 20.93
C TYR A 193 5.98 -10.14 22.00
N GLN A 194 4.90 -10.20 22.78
CA GLN A 194 4.83 -9.44 24.01
C GLN A 194 5.83 -10.02 25.01
N PHE A 195 6.53 -9.14 25.72
CA PHE A 195 7.44 -9.58 26.76
C PHE A 195 6.69 -10.37 27.84
N SER A 196 7.20 -11.57 28.15
CA SER A 196 6.78 -12.34 29.31
C SER A 196 8.01 -12.77 30.12
N PRO A 197 7.97 -12.71 31.47
CA PRO A 197 9.10 -13.11 32.31
C PRO A 197 9.57 -14.55 32.10
N THR A 198 8.69 -15.43 31.61
CA THR A 198 9.01 -16.83 31.32
C THR A 198 9.57 -17.04 29.91
N PHE A 199 9.47 -16.03 29.04
CA PHE A 199 9.89 -16.12 27.65
C PHE A 199 11.42 -16.28 27.55
N TYR A 200 11.87 -17.16 26.66
CA TYR A 200 13.28 -17.58 26.53
C TYR A 200 13.94 -18.01 27.86
N GLY A 201 13.18 -18.60 28.78
CA GLY A 201 13.69 -19.05 30.08
C GLY A 201 14.18 -17.90 30.96
N GLY A 202 13.54 -16.73 30.87
CA GLY A 202 13.90 -15.54 31.65
C GLY A 202 15.19 -14.85 31.21
N LYS A 203 15.70 -15.13 30.01
CA LYS A 203 16.88 -14.42 29.49
C LYS A 203 16.60 -12.95 29.21
N LEU A 204 15.39 -12.62 28.77
CA LEU A 204 15.01 -11.25 28.43
C LEU A 204 14.89 -10.34 29.66
N SER A 205 14.64 -10.88 30.85
CA SER A 205 14.61 -10.07 32.08
C SER A 205 15.98 -9.53 32.50
N LYS A 206 17.04 -9.91 31.78
CA LYS A 206 18.42 -9.45 32.00
C LYS A 206 18.84 -8.35 31.01
N LEU A 207 17.95 -7.93 30.11
CA LEU A 207 18.24 -6.85 29.17
C LEU A 207 18.29 -5.50 29.90
N ASN A 208 19.15 -4.61 29.42
CA ASN A 208 19.33 -3.26 29.94
C ASN A 208 19.22 -2.27 28.77
N PRO A 209 18.24 -1.35 28.75
CA PRO A 209 17.23 -1.12 29.79
C PRO A 209 16.26 -2.30 29.97
N ALA A 210 15.64 -2.38 31.16
CA ALA A 210 14.64 -3.39 31.45
C ALA A 210 13.39 -3.17 30.58
N HIS A 211 12.81 -4.26 30.08
CA HIS A 211 11.61 -4.18 29.25
C HIS A 211 10.39 -3.67 30.01
N SER A 212 9.53 -2.92 29.31
CA SER A 212 8.22 -2.55 29.85
C SER A 212 7.20 -3.69 29.66
N LEU A 213 6.17 -3.76 30.51
CA LEU A 213 5.12 -4.79 30.44
C LEU A 213 4.34 -4.80 29.11
N ASN A 214 4.29 -3.66 28.43
CA ASN A 214 3.59 -3.49 27.16
C ASN A 214 4.55 -3.44 25.97
N GLU A 215 5.83 -3.76 26.19
CA GLU A 215 6.82 -3.79 25.13
C GLU A 215 6.65 -5.06 24.30
N VAL A 216 6.84 -4.88 23.00
CA VAL A 216 6.68 -5.93 22.01
C VAL A 216 7.93 -6.02 21.16
N LEU A 217 8.41 -7.24 20.96
CA LEU A 217 9.66 -7.51 20.24
C LEU A 217 9.35 -8.14 18.90
N ALA A 218 9.73 -7.46 17.82
CA ALA A 218 9.62 -8.00 16.47
C ALA A 218 10.70 -9.06 16.23
N HIS A 219 10.29 -10.23 15.77
CA HIS A 219 11.21 -11.32 15.45
C HIS A 219 11.89 -11.07 14.10
N GLU A 220 13.19 -11.35 13.97
CA GLU A 220 13.94 -11.06 12.74
C GLU A 220 13.53 -11.92 11.53
N ASN A 221 13.13 -13.17 11.77
CA ASN A 221 12.70 -14.07 10.70
C ASN A 221 11.55 -13.47 9.85
N PRO A 222 11.57 -13.71 8.52
CA PRO A 222 10.61 -13.17 7.55
C PRO A 222 9.16 -13.68 7.71
N GLY A 223 8.86 -14.32 8.84
CA GLY A 223 7.49 -14.56 9.27
C GLY A 223 6.73 -15.63 8.51
N ALA A 224 5.50 -15.85 8.97
CA ALA A 224 4.59 -16.82 8.36
C ALA A 224 3.69 -16.14 7.33
N ILE A 225 3.27 -16.91 6.33
CA ILE A 225 2.24 -16.46 5.39
C ILE A 225 0.89 -16.98 5.87
N ILE A 226 -0.04 -16.08 6.10
CA ILE A 226 -1.41 -16.36 6.54
C ILE A 226 -2.41 -15.83 5.52
N LEU A 227 -3.63 -16.36 5.53
CA LEU A 227 -4.72 -15.83 4.73
C LEU A 227 -5.29 -14.55 5.35
N ALA A 228 -5.83 -13.65 4.54
CA ALA A 228 -6.43 -12.41 5.02
C ALA A 228 -7.63 -12.61 5.94
N ASP A 229 -8.38 -13.69 5.76
CA ASP A 229 -9.52 -14.05 6.62
C ASP A 229 -9.10 -14.55 8.01
N LYS A 230 -7.81 -14.82 8.22
CA LYS A 230 -7.22 -15.19 9.51
C LYS A 230 -6.76 -13.98 10.33
N VAL A 231 -6.86 -12.77 9.79
CA VAL A 231 -6.58 -11.54 10.53
C VAL A 231 -7.81 -11.18 11.36
N VAL A 232 -7.63 -11.08 12.68
CA VAL A 232 -8.73 -10.85 13.64
C VAL A 232 -8.98 -9.35 13.81
N SER A 233 -7.94 -8.60 14.17
CA SER A 233 -8.04 -7.15 14.44
C SER A 233 -6.70 -6.46 14.30
N GLN A 234 -6.74 -5.14 14.09
CA GLN A 234 -5.56 -4.27 14.19
C GLN A 234 -5.19 -4.04 15.66
N VAL A 235 -3.91 -3.85 15.94
CA VAL A 235 -3.35 -3.46 17.24
C VAL A 235 -2.57 -2.15 17.07
N GLU A 236 -2.78 -1.22 17.98
CA GLU A 236 -2.01 0.01 18.03
C GLU A 236 -0.66 -0.24 18.70
N VAL A 237 0.43 -0.12 17.94
CA VAL A 237 1.80 -0.27 18.43
C VAL A 237 2.59 0.98 18.09
N HIS A 238 3.26 1.54 19.10
CA HIS A 238 4.13 2.69 18.93
C HIS A 238 5.55 2.20 18.71
N LEU A 239 6.16 2.63 17.61
CA LEU A 239 7.57 2.37 17.31
C LEU A 239 8.40 3.49 17.90
N ASP A 240 9.25 3.15 18.86
CA ASP A 240 10.24 4.08 19.38
C ASP A 240 11.40 4.19 18.38
N TYR A 241 11.59 5.40 17.87
CA TYR A 241 12.69 5.74 16.96
C TYR A 241 13.73 6.66 17.63
N GLU A 242 13.54 7.00 18.90
CA GLU A 242 14.45 7.85 19.66
C GLU A 242 15.63 7.03 20.18
N PHE A 243 16.56 6.72 19.28
CA PHE A 243 17.81 6.06 19.66
C PHE A 243 18.72 7.05 20.41
N GLY A 244 18.78 6.93 21.74
CA GLY A 244 19.87 7.52 22.54
C GLY A 244 19.64 8.96 23.03
N ILE A 245 18.40 9.42 23.16
CA ILE A 245 18.12 10.57 24.03
C ILE A 245 17.88 9.99 25.43
N GLU A 246 18.93 9.97 26.25
CA GLU A 246 18.81 9.68 27.68
C GLU A 246 17.83 10.70 28.28
N ASN A 247 16.65 10.22 28.71
CA ASN A 247 15.69 11.00 29.51
C ASN A 247 16.14 11.06 30.97
#